data_AF-A0A0K8TG79-F1
#
_entry.id   AF-A0A0K8TG79-F1
#
_cell.length_a   1.000
_cell.length_b   1.000
_cell.length_c   1.000
_cell.angle_alpha   90.00
_cell.angle_beta   90.00
_cell.angle_gamma   90.00
#
_symmetry.space_group_name_H-M   'P 1'
#
loop_
_entity.id
_entity.type
_entity.pdbx_description
1 polymer ?
#
loop_
_entity_poly.entity_id
_entity_poly.type
_entity_poly.pdbx_seq_one_letter_code
_entity_poly.pdbx_strand_id
1 'polypeptide(L)'
;KNLKNCTVIEGFLQVVLIDNAQEEQYANLSFPLLREVTEYVIFFRVNGLRSIASLFPNLSVIRGENLAMDYAFIVNEVPDLREINLPRLVIIRGAVSLGKNPLLCFANTIDWDQVAADSSSHLIFSNGG
;
A
#
# COMPACT_ATOMS: atom_id res chain seq x y z
N LYS A 1 -9.07 -0.07 -15.46
CA LYS A 1 -8.37 1.13 -16.01
C LYS A 1 -6.94 0.73 -16.37
N ASN A 2 -6.38 1.24 -17.47
CA ASN A 2 -5.00 0.95 -17.86
C ASN A 2 -4.07 1.95 -17.14
N LEU A 3 -3.16 1.44 -16.31
CA LEU A 3 -2.23 2.27 -15.53
C LEU A 3 -0.83 2.40 -16.17
N LYS A 4 -0.59 1.82 -17.36
CA LYS A 4 0.76 1.72 -17.96
C LYS A 4 1.46 3.08 -18.15
N ASN A 5 0.71 4.15 -18.44
CA ASN A 5 1.22 5.51 -18.66
C ASN A 5 0.69 6.52 -17.62
N CYS A 6 0.19 6.03 -16.49
CA CYS A 6 -0.37 6.87 -15.44
C CYS A 6 0.73 7.26 -14.45
N THR A 7 0.99 8.56 -14.30
CA THR A 7 1.93 9.09 -13.30
C THR A 7 1.21 9.53 -12.03
N VAL A 8 0.00 10.06 -12.19
CA VAL A 8 -0.88 10.53 -11.11
C VAL A 8 -2.24 9.88 -11.29
N ILE A 9 -2.76 9.28 -10.22
CA ILE A 9 -4.16 8.89 -10.12
C ILE A 9 -4.90 9.99 -9.37
N GLU A 10 -5.73 10.74 -10.10
CA GLU A 10 -6.75 11.62 -9.51
C GLU A 10 -7.90 10.75 -8.99
N GLY A 11 -7.95 10.58 -7.68
CA GLY A 11 -8.85 9.65 -6.98
C GLY A 11 -8.10 8.62 -6.14
N PHE A 12 -8.72 7.46 -5.95
CA PHE A 12 -8.18 6.36 -5.15
C PHE A 12 -7.60 5.21 -6.00
N LEU A 13 -6.70 4.43 -5.39
CA LEU A 13 -6.21 3.16 -5.92
C LEU A 13 -6.68 2.02 -5.01
N GLN A 14 -7.42 1.06 -5.58
CA GLN A 14 -7.88 -0.12 -4.86
C GLN A 14 -7.42 -1.38 -5.59
N VAL A 15 -6.67 -2.23 -4.88
CA VAL A 15 -6.31 -3.58 -5.30
C VAL A 15 -6.97 -4.52 -4.30
N VAL A 16 -8.16 -5.01 -4.64
CA VAL A 16 -9.02 -5.73 -3.69
C VAL A 16 -9.64 -6.98 -4.30
N LEU A 17 -9.93 -7.98 -3.45
CA LEU A 17 -10.68 -9.20 -3.80
C LEU A 17 -10.04 -10.00 -4.94
N ILE A 18 -8.73 -10.27 -4.82
CA ILE A 18 -7.99 -11.11 -5.76
C ILE A 18 -7.71 -12.46 -5.07
N ASP A 19 -8.72 -13.34 -5.06
CA ASP A 19 -8.67 -14.61 -4.34
C ASP A 19 -7.87 -15.70 -5.11
N ASN A 20 -7.87 -15.67 -6.44
CA ASN A 20 -7.34 -16.74 -7.30
C ASN A 20 -6.11 -16.29 -8.11
N ALA A 21 -5.19 -15.55 -7.47
CA ALA A 21 -3.92 -15.19 -8.08
C ALA A 21 -2.75 -15.93 -7.42
N GLN A 22 -1.81 -16.37 -8.25
CA GLN A 22 -0.51 -16.88 -7.83
C GLN A 22 0.58 -15.82 -8.02
N GLU A 23 1.73 -16.01 -7.39
CA GLU A 23 2.86 -15.08 -7.46
C GLU A 23 3.28 -14.75 -8.89
N GLU A 24 3.29 -15.74 -9.79
CA GLU A 24 3.74 -15.60 -11.17
C GLU A 24 2.89 -14.60 -11.97
N GLN A 25 1.64 -14.39 -11.56
CA GLN A 25 0.74 -13.43 -12.20
C GLN A 25 1.13 -11.98 -11.88
N TYR A 26 1.81 -11.74 -10.76
CA TYR A 26 2.34 -10.42 -10.41
C TYR A 26 3.78 -10.21 -10.89
N ALA A 27 4.54 -11.28 -11.14
CA ALA A 27 5.96 -11.20 -11.52
C ALA A 27 6.23 -10.32 -12.75
N ASN A 28 5.30 -10.31 -13.71
CA ASN A 28 5.40 -9.50 -14.93
C ASN A 28 4.50 -8.24 -14.92
N LEU A 29 3.89 -7.93 -13.77
CA LEU A 29 3.00 -6.77 -13.62
C LEU A 29 3.72 -5.69 -12.84
N SER A 30 3.98 -4.56 -13.48
CA SER A 30 4.53 -3.39 -12.81
C SER A 30 4.02 -2.11 -13.46
N PHE A 31 3.82 -1.09 -12.63
CA PHE A 31 3.37 0.25 -12.99
C PHE A 31 4.40 1.27 -12.50
N PRO A 32 5.61 1.27 -13.09
CA PRO A 32 6.73 2.07 -12.59
C PRO A 32 6.55 3.58 -12.80
N LEU A 33 5.61 4.00 -13.65
CA LEU A 33 5.36 5.41 -13.87
C LEU A 33 4.50 6.03 -12.77
N LEU A 34 3.71 5.25 -12.04
CA LEU A 34 2.86 5.77 -10.98
C LEU A 34 3.71 6.35 -9.85
N ARG A 35 3.51 7.63 -9.54
CA ARG A 35 4.20 8.37 -8.47
C ARG A 35 3.26 8.84 -7.38
N GLU A 36 2.01 9.08 -7.73
CA GLU A 36 1.08 9.80 -6.87
C GLU A 36 -0.36 9.27 -6.97
N VAL A 37 -1.03 9.23 -5.82
CA VAL A 37 -2.47 9.01 -5.69
C VAL A 37 -3.04 10.15 -4.86
N THR A 38 -4.08 10.84 -5.34
CA THR A 38 -4.58 12.05 -4.66
C THR A 38 -5.47 11.74 -3.46
N GLU A 39 -6.17 10.61 -3.45
CA GLU A 39 -6.98 10.19 -2.31
C GLU A 39 -6.23 9.15 -1.48
N TYR A 40 -6.65 7.89 -1.53
CA TYR A 40 -6.13 6.81 -0.70
C TYR A 40 -5.76 5.57 -1.51
N VAL A 41 -4.97 4.69 -0.90
CA VAL A 41 -4.53 3.42 -1.49
C VAL A 41 -4.95 2.26 -0.59
N ILE A 42 -5.60 1.24 -1.16
CA ILE A 42 -6.05 0.04 -0.43
C ILE A 42 -5.56 -1.23 -1.10
N PHE A 43 -5.02 -2.12 -0.29
CA PHE A 43 -4.86 -3.54 -0.59
C PHE A 43 -5.72 -4.34 0.38
N PHE A 44 -6.70 -5.08 -0.13
CA PHE A 44 -7.60 -5.88 0.72
C PHE A 44 -7.93 -7.23 0.11
N ARG A 45 -7.62 -8.32 0.81
CA ARG A 45 -7.85 -9.70 0.34
C ARG A 45 -7.22 -9.96 -1.03
N VAL A 46 -5.89 -9.92 -1.05
CA VAL A 46 -5.08 -10.09 -2.27
C VAL A 46 -4.12 -11.27 -2.06
N ASN A 47 -4.37 -12.37 -2.76
CA ASN A 47 -3.53 -13.57 -2.71
C ASN A 47 -2.38 -13.48 -3.71
N GLY A 48 -1.26 -14.14 -3.40
CA GLY A 48 -0.08 -14.26 -4.25
C GLY A 48 0.82 -13.00 -4.32
N LEU A 49 0.36 -11.85 -3.80
CA LEU A 49 1.14 -10.61 -3.83
C LEU A 49 2.20 -10.60 -2.73
N ARG A 50 3.49 -10.63 -3.11
CA ARG A 50 4.62 -10.64 -2.14
C ARG A 50 5.20 -9.27 -1.80
N SER A 51 5.12 -8.30 -2.70
CA SER A 51 5.71 -6.97 -2.52
C SER A 51 4.82 -5.91 -3.16
N ILE A 52 4.50 -4.83 -2.44
CA ILE A 52 3.78 -3.69 -3.04
C ILE A 52 4.70 -2.93 -4.01
N ALA A 53 5.99 -2.87 -3.69
CA ALA A 53 7.01 -2.22 -4.52
C ALA A 53 7.22 -2.89 -5.89
N SER A 54 6.94 -4.19 -6.04
CA SER A 54 7.01 -4.82 -7.38
C SER A 54 5.95 -4.26 -8.33
N LEU A 55 4.76 -3.95 -7.81
CA LEU A 55 3.67 -3.34 -8.57
C LEU A 55 3.88 -1.84 -8.77
N PHE A 56 4.25 -1.11 -7.72
CA PHE A 56 4.31 0.36 -7.72
C PHE A 56 5.65 0.88 -7.20
N PRO A 57 6.78 0.58 -7.87
CA PRO A 57 8.13 0.81 -7.33
C PRO A 57 8.47 2.29 -7.11
N ASN A 58 7.74 3.20 -7.76
CA ASN A 58 7.97 4.63 -7.65
C ASN A 58 6.81 5.40 -7.01
N LEU A 59 5.82 4.72 -6.43
CA LEU A 59 4.79 5.39 -5.64
C LEU A 59 5.45 6.11 -4.47
N SER A 60 5.29 7.42 -4.42
CA SER A 60 5.99 8.31 -3.50
C SER A 60 5.07 9.26 -2.76
N VAL A 61 3.87 9.54 -3.28
CA VAL A 61 2.96 10.49 -2.64
C VAL A 61 1.55 9.91 -2.58
N ILE A 62 0.94 9.98 -1.40
CA ILE A 62 -0.50 9.84 -1.22
C ILE A 62 -0.99 11.13 -0.58
N ARG A 63 -1.83 11.91 -1.27
CA ARG A 63 -2.23 13.23 -0.75
C ARG A 63 -3.29 13.13 0.34
N GLY A 64 -4.16 12.13 0.31
CA GLY A 64 -5.23 12.02 1.31
C GLY A 64 -6.28 13.13 1.21
N GLU A 65 -6.62 13.58 -0.01
CA GLU A 65 -7.72 14.54 -0.24
C GLU A 65 -9.04 13.98 0.29
N ASN A 66 -9.26 12.68 0.07
CA ASN A 66 -10.27 11.86 0.72
C ASN A 66 -9.62 10.66 1.41
N LEU A 67 -10.24 10.17 2.48
CA LEU A 67 -9.73 9.08 3.31
C LEU A 67 -10.73 7.92 3.35
N ALA A 68 -10.23 6.71 3.56
CA ALA A 68 -11.05 5.54 3.82
C ALA A 68 -11.04 5.24 5.32
N MET A 69 -12.15 5.54 6.03
CA MET A 69 -12.25 5.36 7.49
C MET A 69 -11.08 6.04 8.26
N ASP A 70 -10.66 7.22 7.81
CA ASP A 70 -9.52 8.03 8.31
C ASP A 70 -8.11 7.59 7.87
N TYR A 71 -8.00 6.53 7.07
CA TYR A 71 -6.71 6.06 6.54
C TYR A 71 -6.50 6.48 5.10
N ALA A 72 -5.26 6.84 4.78
CA ALA A 72 -4.80 7.11 3.41
C ALA A 72 -4.09 5.90 2.79
N PHE A 73 -3.54 5.01 3.62
CA PHE A 73 -2.92 3.77 3.17
C PHE A 73 -3.37 2.58 4.01
N ILE A 74 -4.04 1.62 3.36
CA ILE A 74 -4.57 0.43 4.02
C ILE A 74 -4.00 -0.81 3.33
N VAL A 75 -3.44 -1.73 4.12
CA VAL A 75 -3.04 -3.06 3.67
C VAL A 75 -3.59 -4.08 4.66
N ASN A 76 -4.62 -4.81 4.27
CA ASN A 76 -5.28 -5.74 5.16
C ASN A 76 -5.61 -7.07 4.48
N GLU A 77 -5.36 -8.18 5.18
CA GLU A 77 -5.63 -9.53 4.65
C GLU A 77 -4.89 -9.82 3.33
N VAL A 78 -3.60 -9.48 3.27
CA VAL A 78 -2.72 -9.83 2.15
C VAL A 78 -1.76 -10.93 2.64
N PRO A 79 -2.17 -12.21 2.58
CA PRO A 79 -1.50 -13.30 3.32
C PRO A 79 -0.06 -13.57 2.88
N ASP A 80 0.23 -13.40 1.59
CA ASP A 80 1.54 -13.66 1.01
C ASP A 80 2.50 -12.46 1.05
N LEU A 81 2.04 -11.31 1.55
CA LEU A 81 2.81 -10.08 1.55
C LEU A 81 3.99 -10.18 2.49
N ARG A 82 5.20 -9.93 1.97
CA ARG A 82 6.45 -9.98 2.72
C ARG A 82 7.02 -8.60 3.01
N GLU A 83 6.78 -7.65 2.11
CA GLU A 83 7.32 -6.30 2.24
C GLU A 83 6.43 -5.26 1.56
N ILE A 84 6.41 -4.04 2.11
CA ILE A 84 5.82 -2.87 1.46
C ILE A 84 6.87 -2.18 0.58
N ASN A 85 8.08 -1.96 1.13
CA ASN A 85 9.28 -1.43 0.47
C ASN A 85 9.05 -0.18 -0.41
N LEU A 86 8.37 0.83 0.14
CA LEU A 86 8.17 2.13 -0.51
C LEU A 86 9.00 3.21 0.20
N PRO A 87 10.33 3.27 -0.02
CA PRO A 87 11.25 4.11 0.78
C PRO A 87 11.08 5.62 0.60
N ARG A 88 10.33 6.04 -0.43
CA ARG A 88 10.05 7.45 -0.75
C ARG A 88 8.60 7.83 -0.51
N LEU A 89 7.82 6.95 0.14
CA LEU A 89 6.41 7.22 0.38
C LEU A 89 6.26 8.31 1.43
N VAL A 90 5.49 9.34 1.07
CA VAL A 90 5.02 10.40 1.96
C VAL A 90 3.51 10.48 1.84
N ILE A 91 2.85 10.50 2.99
CA ILE A 91 1.41 10.64 3.13
C ILE A 91 1.14 12.02 3.73
N ILE A 92 0.47 12.87 2.96
CA ILE A 92 0.25 14.27 3.35
C ILE A 92 -0.86 14.38 4.41
N ARG A 93 -1.93 13.59 4.27
CA ARG A 93 -3.06 13.55 5.21
C ARG A 93 -3.57 12.12 5.35
N GLY A 94 -3.96 11.75 6.58
CA GLY A 94 -4.52 10.45 6.93
C GLY A 94 -3.49 9.45 7.45
N ALA A 95 -3.99 8.46 8.18
CA ALA A 95 -3.14 7.47 8.84
C ALA A 95 -2.85 6.24 7.97
N VAL A 96 -1.98 5.37 8.47
CA VAL A 96 -1.69 4.05 7.91
C VAL A 96 -2.37 2.95 8.71
N SER A 97 -2.97 1.98 8.03
CA SER A 97 -3.54 0.77 8.62
C SER A 97 -2.96 -0.48 7.98
N LEU A 98 -2.22 -1.27 8.76
CA LEU A 98 -1.67 -2.56 8.37
C LEU A 98 -2.25 -3.64 9.28
N GLY A 99 -2.99 -4.60 8.71
CA GLY A 99 -3.71 -5.62 9.47
C GLY A 99 -3.66 -7.00 8.84
N LYS A 100 -3.59 -8.05 9.65
CA LYS A 100 -3.78 -9.44 9.18
C LYS A 100 -2.90 -9.82 7.97
N ASN A 101 -1.66 -9.35 7.94
CA ASN A 101 -0.66 -9.68 6.91
C ASN A 101 0.42 -10.57 7.55
N PRO A 102 0.19 -11.89 7.72
CA PRO A 102 0.99 -12.75 8.59
C PRO A 102 2.46 -12.89 8.19
N LEU A 103 2.79 -12.72 6.92
CA LEU A 103 4.16 -12.81 6.41
C LEU A 103 4.87 -11.45 6.27
N LEU A 104 4.20 -10.35 6.62
CA LEU A 104 4.74 -9.00 6.41
C LEU A 104 5.87 -8.74 7.41
N CYS A 105 7.08 -8.59 6.88
CA CYS A 105 8.27 -8.24 7.63
C CYS A 105 8.53 -6.73 7.58
N PHE A 106 9.37 -6.24 8.51
CA PHE A 106 9.90 -4.87 8.54
C PHE A 106 8.88 -3.74 8.73
N ALA A 107 7.58 -4.04 8.85
CA ALA A 107 6.57 -3.02 9.12
C ALA A 107 6.84 -2.28 10.45
N ASN A 108 7.46 -2.94 11.43
CA ASN A 108 7.87 -2.36 12.71
C ASN A 108 9.21 -1.60 12.65
N THR A 109 9.98 -1.72 11.58
CA THR A 109 11.25 -0.97 11.42
C THR A 109 11.04 0.35 10.68
N ILE A 110 9.85 0.60 10.15
CA ILE A 110 9.47 1.83 9.49
C ILE A 110 8.96 2.81 10.55
N ASP A 111 9.52 4.01 10.58
CA ASP A 111 9.00 5.12 11.36
C ASP A 111 7.79 5.73 10.63
N TRP A 112 6.60 5.22 10.94
CA TRP A 112 5.36 5.63 10.26
C TRP A 112 5.01 7.11 10.53
N ASP A 113 5.48 7.68 11.64
CA ASP A 113 5.28 9.09 11.96
C ASP A 113 6.07 10.01 11.02
N GLN A 114 7.14 9.50 10.40
CA GLN A 114 7.87 10.19 9.32
C GLN A 114 7.22 9.98 7.94
N VAL A 115 6.44 8.90 7.78
CA VAL A 115 5.75 8.58 6.52
C VAL A 115 4.43 9.35 6.42
N ALA A 116 3.66 9.45 7.51
CA ALA A 116 2.35 10.06 7.53
C ALA A 116 2.25 11.10 8.65
N ALA A 117 1.84 12.31 8.29
CA ALA A 117 1.77 13.42 9.24
C ALA A 117 0.73 13.23 10.36
N ASP A 118 -0.24 12.33 10.17
CA ASP A 118 -1.34 12.08 11.10
C ASP A 118 -1.07 10.85 11.98
N SER A 119 -0.09 11.00 12.88
CA SER A 119 0.52 9.91 13.65
C SER A 119 -0.38 9.32 14.75
N SER A 120 -1.34 10.09 15.28
CA SER A 120 -2.17 9.64 16.42
C SER A 120 -3.15 8.52 16.11
N SER A 121 -3.29 8.13 14.83
CA SER A 121 -4.31 7.18 14.37
C SER A 121 -3.73 5.99 13.61
N HIS A 122 -2.40 5.77 13.63
CA HIS A 122 -1.80 4.61 12.96
C HIS A 122 -2.20 3.29 13.62
N LEU A 123 -2.62 2.32 12.81
CA LEU A 123 -2.92 0.95 13.25
C LEU A 123 -1.99 -0.03 12.56
N ILE A 124 -0.89 -0.39 13.21
CA ILE A 124 0.12 -1.30 12.66
C ILE A 124 0.10 -2.61 13.45
N PHE A 125 -0.67 -3.59 12.96
CA PHE A 125 -0.63 -4.95 13.48
C PHE A 125 0.46 -5.74 12.77
N SER A 126 1.72 -5.59 13.23
CA SER A 126 2.79 -6.50 12.84
C SER A 126 2.78 -7.72 13.75
N ASN A 127 2.86 -8.92 13.19
CA ASN A 127 3.17 -10.12 13.97
C ASN A 127 4.63 -10.03 14.43
N GLY A 128 4.83 -9.42 15.61
CA GLY A 128 6.10 -9.26 16.29
C GLY A 128 5.93 -9.58 17.77
N GLY A 129 5.65 -10.86 18.04
CA GLY A 129 5.46 -11.50 19.33
C GLY A 129 5.04 -12.95 19.12
#